data_AF-A0A3D0CD31-F1
#
_entry.id   AF-A0A3D0CD31-F1
#
_cell.length_a   1.000
_cell.length_b   1.000
_cell.length_c   1.000
_cell.angle_alpha   90.00
_cell.angle_beta   90.00
_cell.angle_gamma   90.00
#
_symmetry.space_group_name_H-M   'P 1'
#
loop_
_entity.id
_entity.type
_entity.pdbx_description
1 polymer ?
#
loop_
_entity_poly.entity_id
_entity_poly.type
_entity_poly.pdbx_seq_one_letter_code
_entity_poly.pdbx_strand_id
1 'polypeptide(L)' 'SMQAIETLVAQIAPTDANILILGENGTGKSLLAERIHQLSSRQQAPLIAVNMAA' A
#
# COMPACT_ATOMS: atom_id res chain seq x y z
N SER A 1 8.16 -3.55 13.47
CA SER A 1 9.31 -3.05 12.70
C SER A 1 8.94 -2.99 11.23
N MET A 2 9.71 -2.29 10.40
CA MET A 2 9.45 -2.23 8.94
C MET A 2 9.39 -3.61 8.29
N GLN A 3 10.19 -4.58 8.78
CA GLN A 3 10.20 -5.96 8.31
C GLN A 3 8.86 -6.68 8.47
N ALA A 4 8.16 -6.44 9.60
CA ALA A 4 6.84 -7.04 9.84
C ALA A 4 5.79 -6.48 8.87
N ILE A 5 5.88 -5.19 8.54
CA ILE A 5 5.01 -4.55 7.56
C ILE A 5 5.27 -5.12 6.17
N GLU A 6 6.54 -5.23 5.75
CA GLU A 6 6.89 -5.83 4.46
C GLU A 6 6.39 -7.28 4.34
N THR A 7 6.50 -8.06 5.41
CA THR A 7 5.97 -9.45 5.45
C THR A 7 4.46 -9.47 5.24
N LEU A 8 3.73 -8.57 5.91
CA LEU A 8 2.28 -8.46 5.76
C LEU A 8 1.91 -8.01 4.34
N VAL A 9 2.60 -7.00 3.79
CA VAL A 9 2.39 -6.51 2.43
C VAL A 9 2.55 -7.64 1.42
N ALA A 10 3.62 -8.44 1.51
CA ALA A 10 3.86 -9.56 0.60
C ALA A 10 2.73 -10.61 0.63
N GLN A 11 2.05 -10.78 1.77
CA GLN A 11 0.93 -11.70 1.90
C GLN A 11 -0.39 -11.15 1.34
N ILE A 12 -0.67 -9.85 1.56
CA ILE A 12 -1.96 -9.25 1.19
C ILE A 12 -1.98 -8.65 -0.22
N ALA A 13 -0.84 -8.20 -0.75
CA ALA A 13 -0.74 -7.56 -2.06
C ALA A 13 -1.32 -8.37 -3.22
N PRO A 14 -1.13 -9.71 -3.34
CA PRO A 14 -1.71 -10.47 -4.45
C PRO A 14 -3.23 -10.66 -4.35
N THR A 15 -3.87 -10.24 -3.25
CA THR A 15 -5.32 -10.37 -3.05
C THR A 15 -6.09 -9.16 -3.56
N ASP A 16 -7.40 -9.33 -3.77
CA ASP A 16 -8.32 -8.25 -4.13
C ASP A 16 -8.95 -7.54 -2.92
N ALA A 17 -8.41 -7.76 -1.71
CA ALA A 17 -8.95 -7.18 -0.48
C ALA A 17 -8.71 -5.66 -0.41
N ASN A 18 -9.66 -4.94 0.19
CA ASN A 18 -9.46 -3.53 0.52
C ASN A 18 -8.50 -3.40 1.71
N ILE A 19 -7.51 -2.52 1.59
CA ILE A 19 -6.45 -2.32 2.59
C ILE A 19 -6.59 -0.93 3.22
N LEU A 20 -6.65 -0.89 4.55
CA LEU A 20 -6.60 0.34 5.34
C LEU A 20 -5.21 0.52 5.95
N ILE A 21 -4.51 1.59 5.57
CA ILE A 21 -3.19 1.92 6.11
C ILE A 21 -3.34 2.98 7.21
N LEU A 22 -2.98 2.61 8.43
CA LEU A 22 -2.98 3.50 9.59
C LEU A 22 -1.57 3.97 9.93
N GLY A 23 -1.47 5.18 10.49
CA GLY A 23 -0.21 5.75 10.95
C GLY A 23 -0.24 7.27 10.98
N GLU A 24 0.66 7.86 11.76
CA GLU A 24 0.79 9.32 11.90
C GLU A 24 1.09 10.02 10.57
N ASN A 25 0.85 11.32 10.50
CA ASN A 25 1.19 12.09 9.31
C ASN A 25 2.70 12.05 9.04
N GLY A 26 3.11 11.97 7.77
CA GLY A 26 4.53 11.92 7.38
C GLY A 26 5.23 10.57 7.54
N THR A 27 4.54 9.49 7.93
CA THR A 27 5.13 8.14 8.12
C THR A 27 5.25 7.29 6.85
N GLY A 28 5.05 7.87 5.66
CA GLY A 28 5.25 7.16 4.40
C GLY A 28 4.09 6.25 3.94
N LYS A 29 2.85 6.50 4.40
CA LYS A 29 1.67 5.71 4.00
C LYS A 29 1.46 5.61 2.49
N SER A 30 1.74 6.69 1.75
CA SER A 30 1.63 6.71 0.28
C SER A 30 2.65 5.77 -0.38
N LEU A 31 3.89 5.77 0.14
CA LEU A 31 4.95 4.86 -0.33
C LEU A 31 4.58 3.39 -0.06
N LEU A 32 3.93 3.11 1.07
CA LEU A 32 3.43 1.77 1.37
C LEU A 32 2.31 1.35 0.41
N ALA A 33 1.40 2.27 0.04
CA ALA A 33 0.36 2.00 -0.95
C ALA A 33 0.94 1.70 -2.34
N GLU A 34 1.96 2.45 -2.77
CA GLU A 34 2.71 2.16 -4.00
C GLU A 34 3.38 0.79 -3.95
N ARG A 35 3.98 0.43 -2.80
CA ARG A 35 4.63 -0.86 -2.62
C ARG A 35 3.64 -2.02 -2.71
N ILE A 36 2.46 -1.88 -2.11
CA ILE A 36 1.37 -2.86 -2.24
C ILE A 36 0.96 -3.02 -3.70
N HIS A 37 0.77 -1.91 -4.44
CA HIS A 37 0.42 -1.96 -5.86
C HIS A 37 1.46 -2.71 -6.70
N GLN A 38 2.74 -2.43 -6.49
CA GLN A 38 3.86 -3.08 -7.18
C GLN A 38 3.91 -4.61 -6.97
N LEU A 39 3.44 -5.09 -5.82
CA LEU A 39 3.43 -6.52 -5.46
C LEU A 39 2.08 -7.20 -5.74
N SER A 40 1.10 -6.44 -6.25
CA SER A 40 -0.24 -6.95 -6.52
C SER A 40 -0.35 -7.60 -7.90
N SER A 41 -1.41 -8.40 -8.08
CA SER A 41 -1.80 -8.94 -9.40
C SER A 41 -2.11 -7.86 -10.44
N ARG A 42 -2.32 -6.60 -9.99
CA ARG A 42 -2.67 -5.44 -10.81
C ARG A 42 -1.50 -4.48 -11.02
N GLN A 43 -0.27 -4.88 -10.72
CA GLN A 43 0.93 -4.02 -10.84
C GLN A 43 1.13 -3.33 -12.20
N GLN A 44 0.57 -3.90 -13.29
CA GLN A 44 0.65 -3.31 -14.64
C GLN A 44 -0.46 -2.29 -14.92
N ALA A 45 -1.49 -2.22 -14.08
CA ALA A 45 -2.55 -1.24 -14.18
C ALA A 45 -2.11 0.12 -13.60
N PRO A 46 -2.71 1.24 -14.03
CA PRO A 46 -2.41 2.54 -13.45
C PRO A 46 -2.79 2.60 -11.97
N LEU A 47 -1.90 3.14 -11.15
CA LEU A 47 -2.18 3.49 -9.75
C LEU A 47 -2.73 4.92 -9.69
N ILE A 48 -3.99 5.07 -9.29
CA ILE A 48 -4.63 6.37 -9.12
C ILE A 48 -4.65 6.72 -7.63
N ALA A 49 -3.84 7.70 -7.23
CA ALA A 49 -3.80 8.21 -5.87
C ALA A 49 -4.67 9.47 -5.74
N VAL A 50 -5.60 9.47 -4.78
CA VAL A 50 -6.43 10.63 -4.45
C VAL A 50 -6.15 11.03 -3.01
N ASN A 51 -5.74 12.30 -2.81
CA ASN A 51 -5.54 12.87 -1.49
C ASN A 51 -6.73 13.79 -1.15
N MET A 52 -7.38 13.55 -0.01
CA MET A 52 -8.56 14.29 0.44
C MET A 52 -8.21 15.53 1.28
N ALA A 53 -6.93 15.84 1.49
CA ALA A 53 -6.48 16.96 2.32
C ALA A 53 -6.25 18.29 1.56
N ALA A 54 -6.87 18.46 0.38
CA ALA A 54 -6.83 19.69 -0.41
C ALA A 54 -8.03 20.59 -0.10
#